data_AF-A0AAW3QW73-F1
#
_entry.id   AF-A0AAW3QW73-F1
#
_cell.length_a   1.000
_cell.length_b   1.000
_cell.length_c   1.000
_cell.angle_alpha   90.00
_cell.angle_beta   90.00
_cell.angle_gamma   90.00
#
_symmetry.space_group_name_H-M   'P 1'
#
loop_
_entity.id
_entity.type
_entity.pdbx_description
1 polymer ?
#
loop_
_entity_poly.entity_id
_entity_poly.type
_entity_poly.pdbx_seq_one_letter_code
_entity_poly.pdbx_strand_id
1 'polypeptide(L)'
;MTYAASQYQKQSGSYLSSREVEVMAFRHVNTLLTQAKDHEKKVAALAANLKLWSILSLSVERVDCPLPPVLRDDILKVGSWSMRYSNAAFNAPKDLQPLVDVNNDMIEGLSTEPAPYAMTPSASQAYGGSATKSSLELVG
;
A
#
# COMPACT_ATOMS: atom_id res chain seq x y z
N MET A 1 -14.10 -22.50 -11.63
CA MET A 1 -13.49 -21.76 -10.48
C MET A 1 -12.99 -20.42 -10.99
N THR A 2 -13.87 -19.44 -11.18
CA THR A 2 -13.50 -18.10 -11.65
C THR A 2 -14.54 -17.09 -11.15
N TYR A 3 -14.56 -16.81 -9.84
CA TYR A 3 -15.58 -15.95 -9.21
C TYR A 3 -15.01 -14.72 -8.49
N ALA A 4 -13.68 -14.51 -8.51
CA ALA A 4 -13.05 -13.38 -7.82
C ALA A 4 -12.71 -12.20 -8.73
N ALA A 5 -12.53 -12.40 -10.04
CA ALA A 5 -12.18 -11.32 -10.98
C ALA A 5 -13.41 -10.50 -11.45
N SER A 6 -14.63 -10.99 -11.24
CA SER A 6 -15.86 -10.38 -11.76
C SER A 6 -16.57 -9.43 -10.80
N GLN A 7 -16.13 -9.33 -9.54
CA GLN A 7 -16.81 -8.53 -8.51
C GLN A 7 -16.29 -7.08 -8.41
N TYR A 8 -15.16 -6.76 -9.01
CA TYR A 8 -14.70 -5.36 -9.12
C TYR A 8 -15.31 -4.60 -10.30
N GLN A 9 -16.06 -5.28 -11.18
CA GLN A 9 -16.46 -4.73 -12.47
C GLN A 9 -17.98 -4.67 -12.72
N LYS A 10 -18.83 -4.98 -11.73
CA LYS A 10 -20.29 -4.97 -11.93
C LYS A 10 -21.05 -4.20 -10.85
N GLN A 11 -21.02 -2.88 -10.96
CA GLN A 11 -22.22 -2.09 -10.65
C GLN A 11 -22.30 -0.84 -11.53
N SER A 12 -23.10 -0.96 -12.58
CA SER A 12 -23.32 0.04 -13.63
C SER A 12 -24.23 1.16 -13.14
N GLY A 13 -23.61 2.21 -12.63
CA GLY A 13 -24.07 3.60 -12.59
C GLY A 13 -22.79 4.44 -12.74
N SER A 14 -22.87 5.70 -13.18
CA SER A 14 -21.68 6.56 -13.34
C SER A 14 -21.02 6.90 -11.99
N TYR A 15 -20.40 5.90 -11.35
CA TYR A 15 -19.65 5.98 -10.12
C TYR A 15 -18.21 5.58 -10.42
N LEU A 16 -17.26 6.39 -9.97
CA LEU A 16 -15.84 6.06 -10.05
C LEU A 16 -15.58 4.72 -9.36
N SER A 17 -14.71 3.89 -9.94
CA SER A 17 -14.19 2.71 -9.26
C SER A 17 -13.49 3.13 -7.95
N SER A 18 -13.43 2.23 -6.96
CA SER A 18 -12.79 2.52 -5.67
C SER A 18 -11.36 3.04 -5.83
N ARG A 19 -10.63 2.53 -6.83
CA ARG A 19 -9.25 2.93 -7.13
C ARG A 19 -9.15 4.33 -7.72
N GLU A 20 -10.09 4.71 -8.59
CA GLU A 20 -10.17 6.08 -9.12
C GLU A 20 -10.49 7.10 -8.02
N VAL A 21 -11.34 6.73 -7.06
CA VAL A 21 -11.62 7.57 -5.88
C VAL A 21 -10.35 7.78 -5.04
N GLU A 22 -9.57 6.72 -4.80
CA GLU A 22 -8.30 6.82 -4.08
C GLU A 22 -7.29 7.72 -4.82
N VAL A 23 -7.11 7.55 -6.13
CA VAL A 23 -6.26 8.41 -6.96
C VAL A 23 -6.68 9.88 -6.87
N MET A 24 -7.98 10.16 -6.96
CA MET A 24 -8.49 11.53 -6.83
C MET A 24 -8.22 12.11 -5.44
N ALA A 25 -8.38 11.31 -4.38
CA ALA A 25 -8.10 11.75 -3.02
C ALA A 25 -6.61 12.10 -2.83
N PHE A 26 -5.70 11.27 -3.33
CA PHE A 26 -4.26 11.57 -3.32
C PHE A 26 -3.92 12.83 -4.12
N ARG A 27 -4.47 13.00 -5.33
CA ARG A 27 -4.25 14.19 -6.16
C ARG A 27 -4.75 15.47 -5.47
N HIS A 28 -5.90 15.40 -4.82
CA HIS A 28 -6.44 16.52 -4.06
C HIS A 28 -5.50 16.90 -2.92
N VAL A 29 -5.05 15.93 -2.12
CA VAL A 29 -4.10 16.19 -1.02
C VAL A 29 -2.76 16.73 -1.54
N ASN A 30 -2.23 16.22 -2.65
CA ASN A 30 -1.00 16.76 -3.25
C ASN A 30 -1.15 18.20 -3.73
N THR A 31 -2.32 18.56 -4.25
CA THR A 31 -2.63 19.95 -4.60
C THR A 31 -2.60 20.84 -3.36
N LEU A 32 -3.18 20.40 -2.24
CA LEU A 32 -3.13 21.15 -0.98
C LEU A 32 -1.70 21.30 -0.45
N LEU A 33 -0.92 20.21 -0.45
CA LEU A 33 0.47 20.20 0.03
C LEU A 33 1.37 21.14 -0.78
N THR A 34 1.24 21.13 -2.11
CA THR A 34 2.06 21.97 -3.01
C THR A 34 1.68 23.45 -2.97
N GLN A 35 0.41 23.77 -2.69
CA GLN A 35 -0.10 25.14 -2.61
C GLN A 35 0.00 25.77 -1.21
N ALA A 36 0.42 25.00 -0.21
CA ALA A 36 0.53 25.45 1.18
C ALA A 36 1.71 26.40 1.40
N LYS A 37 1.52 27.68 1.05
CA LYS A 37 2.53 28.75 1.19
C LYS A 37 2.50 29.46 2.55
N ASP A 38 1.38 29.38 3.25
CA ASP A 38 1.18 29.99 4.57
C ASP A 38 0.89 28.93 5.63
N HIS A 39 0.95 29.34 6.90
CA HIS A 39 0.80 28.43 8.04
C HIS A 39 -0.58 27.76 8.05
N GLU A 40 -1.64 28.50 7.77
CA GLU A 40 -3.02 28.00 7.78
C GLU A 40 -3.23 26.91 6.71
N LYS A 41 -2.82 27.18 5.47
CA LYS A 41 -2.89 26.20 4.38
C LYS A 41 -1.99 24.99 4.66
N LYS A 42 -0.82 25.18 5.27
CA LYS A 42 0.04 24.07 5.69
C LYS A 42 -0.66 23.17 6.71
N VAL A 43 -1.29 23.76 7.73
CA VAL A 43 -2.06 23.02 8.74
C VAL A 43 -3.20 22.23 8.08
N ALA A 44 -3.96 22.86 7.18
CA ALA A 44 -5.05 22.22 6.46
C ALA A 44 -4.56 21.06 5.57
N ALA A 45 -3.48 21.26 4.81
CA ALA A 45 -2.91 20.25 3.93
C ALA A 45 -2.39 19.03 4.70
N LEU A 46 -1.68 19.26 5.81
CA LEU A 46 -1.18 18.19 6.67
C LEU A 46 -2.32 17.42 7.36
N ALA A 47 -3.38 18.11 7.78
CA ALA A 47 -4.57 17.46 8.34
C ALA A 47 -5.28 16.59 7.31
N ALA A 48 -5.40 17.08 6.07
CA ALA A 48 -5.96 16.30 4.96
C ALA A 48 -5.10 15.05 4.66
N ASN A 49 -3.78 15.18 4.66
CA ASN A 49 -2.86 14.04 4.46
C ASN A 49 -2.98 12.99 5.58
N LEU A 50 -3.04 13.42 6.85
CA LEU A 50 -3.29 12.52 7.98
C LEU A 50 -4.61 11.76 7.82
N LYS A 51 -5.68 12.47 7.47
CA LYS A 51 -7.01 11.88 7.29
C LYS A 51 -7.01 10.85 6.16
N LEU A 52 -6.40 11.18 5.02
CA LEU A 52 -6.28 10.27 3.88
C LEU A 52 -5.59 8.97 4.28
N TRP A 53 -4.41 9.07 4.88
CA TRP A 53 -3.62 7.89 5.26
C TRP A 53 -4.26 7.08 6.39
N SER A 54 -4.98 7.72 7.32
CA SER A 54 -5.74 6.99 8.34
C SER A 54 -6.89 6.18 7.73
N ILE A 55 -7.67 6.76 6.81
CA ILE A 55 -8.77 6.05 6.13
C ILE A 55 -8.22 4.87 5.31
N LEU A 56 -7.13 5.09 4.57
CA LEU A 56 -6.49 4.05 3.77
C LEU A 56 -5.91 2.92 4.65
N SER A 57 -5.27 3.26 5.77
CA SER A 57 -4.73 2.24 6.67
C SER A 57 -5.84 1.37 7.26
N LEU A 58 -6.96 2.00 7.67
CA LEU A 58 -8.13 1.28 8.17
C LEU A 58 -8.74 0.35 7.11
N SER A 59 -8.77 0.75 5.83
CA SER A 59 -9.30 -0.12 4.76
C SER A 59 -8.39 -1.32 4.48
N VAL A 60 -7.07 -1.14 4.57
CA VAL A 60 -6.05 -2.19 4.39
C VAL A 60 -6.01 -3.17 5.59
N GLU A 61 -6.27 -2.70 6.80
CA GLU A 61 -6.29 -3.51 8.02
C GLU A 61 -7.51 -4.43 8.13
N ARG A 62 -8.57 -4.21 7.36
CA ARG A 62 -9.77 -5.05 7.38
C ARG A 62 -9.42 -6.53 7.13
N VAL A 63 -10.11 -7.41 7.87
CA VAL A 63 -9.93 -8.87 7.76
C VAL A 63 -10.27 -9.40 6.36
N ASP A 64 -11.20 -8.75 5.68
CA ASP A 64 -11.65 -9.09 4.32
C ASP A 64 -10.89 -8.33 3.22
N CYS A 65 -9.77 -7.68 3.54
CA CYS A 65 -8.94 -6.99 2.57
C CYS A 65 -8.37 -8.01 1.55
N PRO A 66 -8.63 -7.85 0.24
CA PRO A 66 -8.21 -8.83 -0.77
C PRO A 66 -6.73 -8.69 -1.18
N LEU A 67 -6.01 -7.73 -0.61
CA LEU A 67 -4.59 -7.53 -0.90
C LEU A 67 -3.74 -8.63 -0.24
N PRO A 68 -2.66 -9.09 -0.91
CA PRO A 68 -1.70 -10.01 -0.30
C PRO A 68 -1.11 -9.45 1.00
N PRO A 69 -0.83 -10.29 2.03
CA PRO A 69 -0.31 -9.81 3.31
C PRO A 69 0.92 -8.93 3.21
N VAL A 70 1.88 -9.29 2.35
CA VAL A 70 3.11 -8.51 2.14
C VAL A 70 2.79 -7.10 1.63
N LEU A 71 1.90 -6.98 0.65
CA LEU A 71 1.51 -5.68 0.10
C LEU A 71 0.75 -4.84 1.14
N ARG A 72 -0.10 -5.48 1.95
CA ARG A 72 -0.78 -4.81 3.07
C ARG A 72 0.23 -4.23 4.06
N ASP A 73 1.20 -5.03 4.48
CA ASP A 73 2.23 -4.60 5.43
C ASP A 73 3.07 -3.44 4.88
N ASP A 74 3.42 -3.48 3.59
CA ASP A 74 4.20 -2.41 2.96
C ASP A 74 3.40 -1.11 2.85
N ILE A 75 2.11 -1.16 2.48
CA ILE A 75 1.24 0.02 2.49
C ILE A 75 1.11 0.60 3.90
N LEU A 76 0.95 -0.25 4.93
CA LEU A 76 0.85 0.21 6.33
C LEU A 76 2.15 0.86 6.83
N LYS A 77 3.32 0.35 6.43
CA LYS A 77 4.61 0.98 6.75
C LYS A 77 4.70 2.38 6.14
N VAL A 78 4.34 2.53 4.86
CA VAL A 78 4.34 3.83 4.17
C VAL A 78 3.33 4.78 4.81
N GLY A 79 2.12 4.31 5.12
CA GLY A 79 1.10 5.11 5.79
C GLY A 79 1.55 5.58 7.17
N SER A 80 2.15 4.70 7.97
CA SER A 80 2.71 5.05 9.27
C SER A 80 3.82 6.10 9.16
N TRP A 81 4.73 5.95 8.19
CA TRP A 81 5.76 6.96 7.92
C TRP A 81 5.16 8.31 7.52
N SER A 82 4.20 8.33 6.58
CA SER A 82 3.55 9.55 6.08
C SER A 82 2.82 10.30 7.21
N MET A 83 2.10 9.58 8.06
CA MET A 83 1.41 10.17 9.21
C MET A 83 2.38 10.72 10.25
N ARG A 84 3.47 10.00 10.56
CA ARG A 84 4.51 10.47 11.49
C ARG A 84 5.23 11.71 10.94
N TYR A 85 5.56 11.72 9.65
CA TYR A 85 6.19 12.86 9.00
C TYR A 85 5.25 14.07 9.01
N SER A 86 3.96 13.88 8.73
CA SER A 86 2.95 14.94 8.78
C SER A 86 2.86 15.57 10.17
N ASN A 87 2.80 14.75 11.22
CA ASN A 87 2.83 15.21 12.61
C ASN A 87 4.12 15.97 12.96
N ALA A 88 5.27 15.53 12.46
CA ALA A 88 6.52 16.25 12.66
C ALA A 88 6.51 17.61 11.93
N ALA A 89 5.90 17.68 10.74
CA ALA A 89 5.78 18.90 9.95
C ALA A 89 4.77 19.92 10.52
N PHE A 90 3.82 19.47 11.35
CA PHE A 90 2.97 20.36 12.16
C PHE A 90 3.77 21.11 13.22
N ASN A 91 4.66 20.40 13.91
CA ASN A 91 5.37 20.91 15.08
C ASN A 91 6.66 21.67 14.72
N ALA A 92 7.15 21.56 13.48
CA ALA A 92 8.39 22.18 13.05
C ALA A 92 8.34 22.63 11.58
N PRO A 93 9.15 23.65 11.20
CA PRO A 93 9.42 23.94 9.80
C PRO A 93 10.08 22.73 9.14
N LYS A 94 9.33 22.07 8.27
CA LYS A 94 9.77 20.93 7.45
C LYS A 94 9.24 21.12 6.05
N ASP A 95 10.04 20.67 5.10
CA ASP A 95 9.64 20.57 3.71
C ASP A 95 8.52 19.53 3.56
N LEU A 96 7.52 19.87 2.75
CA LEU A 96 6.37 19.01 2.43
C LEU A 96 6.61 18.14 1.21
N GLN A 97 7.67 18.40 0.43
CA GLN A 97 7.98 17.65 -0.79
C GLN A 97 8.03 16.12 -0.57
N PRO A 98 8.61 15.58 0.52
CA PRO A 98 8.61 14.13 0.74
C PRO A 98 7.22 13.49 0.86
N LEU A 99 6.21 14.25 1.34
CA LEU A 99 4.82 13.77 1.36
C LEU A 99 4.21 13.79 -0.04
N VAL A 100 4.53 14.81 -0.83
CA VAL A 100 4.08 14.93 -2.23
C VAL A 100 4.61 13.77 -3.08
N ASP A 101 5.89 13.45 -2.92
CA ASP A 101 6.57 12.37 -3.65
C ASP A 101 5.92 11.01 -3.35
N VAL A 102 5.78 10.65 -2.07
CA VAL A 102 5.13 9.39 -1.67
C VAL A 102 3.69 9.30 -2.18
N ASN A 103 2.94 10.40 -2.13
CA ASN A 103 1.58 10.41 -2.65
C ASN A 103 1.55 10.30 -4.19
N ASN A 104 2.56 10.81 -4.91
CA ASN A 104 2.69 10.61 -6.36
C ASN A 104 3.01 9.15 -6.71
N ASP A 105 3.90 8.51 -5.95
CA ASP A 105 4.19 7.07 -6.10
C ASP A 105 2.91 6.23 -5.90
N MET A 106 2.08 6.60 -4.91
CA MET A 106 0.77 5.99 -4.71
C MET A 106 -0.17 6.23 -5.88
N ILE A 107 -0.22 7.44 -6.44
CA ILE A 107 -1.03 7.75 -7.63
C ILE A 107 -0.59 6.90 -8.83
N GLU A 108 0.71 6.78 -9.08
CA GLU A 108 1.26 5.95 -10.16
C GLU A 108 0.91 4.47 -9.96
N GLY A 109 1.16 3.96 -8.75
CA GLY A 109 0.84 2.59 -8.37
C GLY A 109 -0.64 2.28 -8.49
N LEU A 110 -1.53 3.23 -8.16
CA LEU A 110 -2.99 3.07 -8.29
C LEU A 110 -3.51 3.31 -9.71
N SER A 111 -2.80 4.06 -10.55
CA SER A 111 -3.21 4.33 -11.93
C SER A 111 -2.82 3.19 -12.89
N THR A 112 -1.84 2.36 -12.51
CA THR A 112 -1.39 1.23 -13.32
C THR A 112 -2.32 0.03 -13.11
N GLU A 113 -2.87 -0.54 -14.19
CA GLU A 113 -3.70 -1.75 -14.12
C GLU A 113 -2.93 -2.88 -13.39
N PRO A 114 -3.53 -3.59 -12.41
CA PRO A 114 -2.78 -4.57 -11.64
C PRO A 114 -2.31 -5.67 -12.58
N ALA A 115 -0.99 -5.76 -12.80
CA ALA A 115 -0.43 -6.92 -13.46
C ALA A 115 -0.89 -8.16 -12.68
N PRO A 116 -1.38 -9.23 -13.34
CA PRO A 116 -1.73 -10.45 -12.64
C PRO A 116 -0.51 -10.89 -11.86
N TYR A 117 -0.65 -10.93 -10.52
CA TYR A 117 0.42 -11.32 -9.62
C TYR A 117 0.83 -12.76 -9.97
N ALA A 118 1.88 -12.90 -10.78
CA ALA A 118 2.49 -14.19 -11.04
C ALA A 118 3.03 -14.66 -9.71
N MET A 119 2.33 -15.62 -9.09
CA MET A 119 2.80 -16.30 -7.90
C MET A 119 4.19 -16.87 -8.24
N THR A 120 5.24 -16.20 -7.78
CA THR A 120 6.56 -16.80 -7.73
C THR A 120 6.46 -17.87 -6.66
N PRO A 121 6.64 -19.17 -6.99
CA PRO A 121 6.69 -20.18 -5.96
C PRO A 121 7.87 -19.84 -5.06
N SER A 122 7.58 -19.61 -3.78
CA SER A 122 8.60 -19.40 -2.76
C SER A 122 9.59 -20.58 -2.82
N ALA A 123 10.87 -20.28 -2.99
CA ALA A 123 11.94 -21.24 -2.98
C ALA A 123 12.10 -21.83 -1.57
N SER A 124 11.24 -22.79 -1.22
CA SER A 124 11.31 -23.62 -0.02
C SER A 124 11.38 -25.10 -0.39
N GLN A 125 12.16 -25.43 -1.42
CA GLN A 125 12.62 -26.79 -1.71
C GLN A 125 14.08 -26.75 -2.21
N ALA A 126 15.02 -26.31 -1.37
CA ALA A 126 16.45 -26.47 -1.67
C ALA A 126 17.34 -26.69 -0.44
N TYR A 127 16.77 -26.85 0.76
CA TYR A 127 17.53 -27.15 1.98
C TYR A 127 16.95 -28.40 2.67
N GLY A 128 17.11 -29.54 2.02
CA GLY A 128 16.94 -30.88 2.61
C GLY A 128 18.32 -31.53 2.69
N GLY A 129 18.90 -31.54 3.89
CA GLY A 129 20.31 -31.83 4.14
C GLY A 129 20.82 -33.19 3.67
N SER A 130 22.07 -33.19 3.24
CA SER A 130 22.96 -34.34 3.24
C SER A 130 23.22 -34.79 4.68
N ALA A 131 22.91 -36.05 5.02
CA ALA A 131 23.40 -36.70 6.24
C ALA A 131 23.40 -38.24 6.07
N THR A 132 24.59 -38.74 5.76
CA THR A 132 25.23 -40.01 6.13
C THR A 132 24.47 -40.94 7.08
N LYS A 133 24.32 -42.23 6.71
CA LYS A 133 24.65 -43.38 7.58
C LYS A 133 25.14 -44.57 6.74
N SER A 134 26.26 -45.11 7.18
CA SER A 134 26.95 -46.30 6.68
C SER A 134 26.70 -47.48 7.66
N SER A 135 26.70 -48.70 7.10
CA SER A 135 27.02 -50.00 7.73
C SER A 135 25.90 -50.90 8.31
N LEU A 136 26.11 -52.21 8.08
CA LEU A 136 25.53 -53.46 8.65
C LEU A 136 24.17 -53.94 8.09
N GLU A 137 23.86 -55.20 7.73
CA GLU A 137 24.48 -56.55 7.61
C GLU A 137 23.55 -57.39 6.67
N LEU A 138 24.09 -58.23 5.79
CA LEU A 138 24.05 -59.72 5.80
C LEU A 138 22.68 -60.44 5.97
N VAL A 139 22.51 -61.48 5.13
CA VAL A 139 21.58 -62.64 5.16
C VAL A 139 20.33 -62.56 4.27
N GLY A 140 20.27 -63.49 3.31
CA GLY A 140 19.13 -63.84 2.46
C GLY A 140 19.58 -64.49 1.16
#